data_AF-A0A9Q0SQ25-F1
#
_entry.id   AF-A0A9Q0SQ25-F1
#
_cell.length_a   1.000
_cell.length_b   1.000
_cell.length_c   1.000
_cell.angle_alpha   90.00
_cell.angle_beta   90.00
_cell.angle_gamma   90.00
#
_symmetry.space_group_name_H-M   'P 1'
#
loop_
_entity.id
_entity.type
_entity.pdbx_description
1 polymer ?
#
loop_
_entity_poly.entity_id
_entity_poly.type
_entity_poly.pdbx_seq_one_letter_code
_entity_poly.pdbx_strand_id
1 'polypeptide(L)'
;MNLFNKKPDPKEALRDSKRGMQNATRGLEKEIGALQQEEKKLVAEIKRTAKTGNEAATKILARQLIRLRQQIANLQGSRAQMRHAQSSVAVGLKGANKAMETMNKWRLKSK
;
A
#
# COMPACT_ATOMS: atom_id res chain seq x y z
N MET A 1 -4.80 36.85 -14.98
CA MET A 1 -6.12 36.30 -15.36
C MET A 1 -6.32 34.97 -14.66
N ASN A 2 -7.26 34.92 -13.70
CA ASN A 2 -7.47 33.80 -12.77
C ASN A 2 -8.37 32.70 -13.38
N LEU A 3 -7.80 31.82 -14.20
CA LEU A 3 -8.55 30.74 -14.87
C LEU A 3 -8.31 29.32 -14.28
N PHE A 4 -7.53 29.19 -13.20
CA PHE A 4 -7.01 27.88 -12.75
C PHE A 4 -7.51 27.38 -11.37
N ASN A 5 -8.61 27.91 -10.84
CA ASN A 5 -9.12 27.51 -9.52
C ASN A 5 -10.59 27.00 -9.54
N LYS A 6 -10.98 26.19 -10.55
CA LYS A 6 -12.15 25.33 -10.36
C LYS A 6 -11.77 24.25 -9.36
N LYS A 7 -12.37 24.28 -8.16
CA LYS A 7 -12.27 23.18 -7.19
C LYS A 7 -12.54 21.87 -7.96
N PRO A 8 -11.64 20.89 -7.90
CA PRO A 8 -11.86 19.62 -8.59
C PRO A 8 -13.21 19.07 -8.16
N ASP A 9 -13.97 18.49 -9.10
CA ASP A 9 -15.20 17.78 -8.76
C ASP A 9 -14.86 16.80 -7.63
N PRO A 10 -15.52 16.87 -6.46
CA PRO A 10 -15.25 15.96 -5.35
C PRO A 10 -15.19 14.49 -5.78
N LYS A 11 -15.96 14.12 -6.82
CA LYS A 11 -15.93 12.78 -7.41
C LYS A 11 -14.61 12.46 -8.13
N GLU A 12 -14.04 13.42 -8.86
CA GLU A 12 -12.77 13.27 -9.54
C GLU A 12 -11.61 13.21 -8.55
N ALA A 13 -11.60 14.10 -7.54
CA ALA A 13 -10.62 14.08 -6.45
C ALA A 13 -10.59 12.74 -5.70
N LEU A 14 -11.77 12.15 -5.43
CA LEU A 14 -11.87 10.82 -4.80
C LEU A 14 -11.38 9.69 -5.71
N ARG A 15 -11.60 9.79 -7.03
CA ARG A 15 -11.09 8.81 -8.01
C ARG A 15 -9.56 8.85 -8.10
N ASP A 16 -8.99 10.05 -8.11
CA ASP A 16 -7.54 10.23 -8.15
C ASP A 16 -6.87 9.79 -6.86
N SER A 17 -7.47 10.11 -5.70
CA SER A 17 -7.04 9.58 -4.41
C SER A 17 -7.04 8.05 -4.39
N LYS A 18 -8.12 7.41 -4.90
CA LYS A 18 -8.19 5.94 -5.04
C LYS A 18 -7.06 5.38 -5.91
N ARG A 19 -6.79 6.00 -7.07
CA ARG A 19 -5.70 5.59 -7.98
C ARG A 19 -4.34 5.74 -7.31
N GLY A 20 -4.11 6.87 -6.62
CA GLY A 20 -2.89 7.13 -5.86
C GLY A 20 -2.66 6.06 -4.79
N MET A 21 -3.68 5.74 -4.00
CA MET A 21 -3.60 4.66 -3.00
C MET A 21 -3.29 3.30 -3.64
N GLN A 22 -3.89 2.96 -4.78
CA GLN A 22 -3.63 1.71 -5.50
C GLN A 22 -2.19 1.61 -6.00
N ASN A 23 -1.64 2.72 -6.50
CA ASN A 23 -0.24 2.78 -6.91
C ASN A 23 0.69 2.60 -5.71
N ALA A 24 0.42 3.29 -4.60
CA ALA A 24 1.19 3.15 -3.37
C ALA A 24 1.16 1.71 -2.82
N THR A 25 0.00 1.06 -2.84
CA THR A 25 -0.15 -0.34 -2.38
C THR A 25 0.70 -1.30 -3.22
N ARG A 26 0.71 -1.12 -4.55
CA ARG A 26 1.56 -1.91 -5.46
C ARG A 26 3.04 -1.62 -5.23
N GLY A 27 3.39 -0.37 -4.91
CA GLY A 27 4.75 0.00 -4.50
C GLY A 27 5.21 -0.78 -3.26
N LEU A 28 4.39 -0.80 -2.21
CA LEU A 28 4.68 -1.58 -1.00
C LEU A 28 4.82 -3.07 -1.28
N GLU A 29 3.98 -3.65 -2.13
CA GLU A 29 4.05 -5.08 -2.48
C GLU A 29 5.36 -5.43 -3.20
N LYS A 30 5.84 -4.56 -4.09
CA LYS A 30 7.14 -4.72 -4.75
C LYS A 30 8.28 -4.67 -3.73
N GLU A 31 8.25 -3.71 -2.82
CA GLU A 31 9.28 -3.55 -1.79
C GLU A 31 9.31 -4.74 -0.82
N ILE A 32 8.14 -5.20 -0.34
CA ILE A 32 8.03 -6.43 0.45
C ILE A 32 8.63 -7.61 -0.31
N GLY A 33 8.30 -7.76 -1.59
CA GLY A 33 8.83 -8.84 -2.43
C GLY A 33 10.36 -8.78 -2.55
N ALA A 34 10.93 -7.59 -2.73
CA ALA A 34 12.37 -7.39 -2.80
C ALA A 34 13.06 -7.77 -1.49
N LEU A 35 12.56 -7.29 -0.34
CA LEU A 35 13.11 -7.59 0.98
C LEU A 35 12.99 -9.08 1.34
N GLN A 36 11.93 -9.76 0.92
CA GLN A 36 11.79 -11.21 1.09
C GLN A 36 12.82 -12.01 0.28
N GLN A 37 13.24 -11.52 -0.89
CA GLN A 37 14.34 -12.15 -1.63
C GLN A 37 15.69 -11.90 -0.96
N GLU A 38 15.90 -10.70 -0.43
CA GLU A 38 17.08 -10.38 0.38
C GLU A 38 17.15 -11.25 1.65
N GLU A 39 16.01 -11.49 2.29
CA GLU A 39 15.90 -12.37 3.46
C GLU A 39 16.40 -13.77 3.13
N LYS A 40 15.96 -14.34 1.99
CA LYS A 40 16.41 -15.66 1.55
C LYS A 40 17.91 -15.72 1.29
N LYS A 41 18.47 -14.68 0.67
CA LYS A 41 19.93 -14.57 0.44
C LYS A 41 20.68 -14.50 1.77
N LEU A 42 20.23 -13.65 2.69
CA LEU A 42 20.83 -13.47 4.01
C LEU A 42 20.76 -14.76 4.84
N VAL A 43 19.65 -15.51 4.80
CA VAL A 43 19.55 -16.82 5.44
C VAL A 43 20.55 -17.82 4.86
N ALA A 44 20.74 -17.84 3.53
CA ALA A 44 21.73 -18.70 2.89
C ALA A 44 23.17 -18.32 3.29
N GLU A 45 23.45 -17.01 3.39
CA GLU A 45 24.73 -16.49 3.85
C GLU A 45 25.02 -16.85 5.31
N ILE A 46 24.06 -16.65 6.22
CA ILE A 46 24.15 -17.08 7.62
C ILE A 46 24.50 -18.57 7.70
N LYS A 47 23.83 -19.42 6.92
CA LYS A 47 24.12 -20.87 6.91
C LYS A 47 25.52 -21.19 6.42
N ARG A 48 26.04 -20.44 5.43
CA ARG A 48 27.41 -20.63 4.94
C ARG A 48 28.44 -20.18 5.97
N THR A 49 28.26 -19.01 6.55
CA THR A 49 29.16 -18.43 7.57
C THR A 49 29.15 -19.25 8.86
N ALA A 50 28.01 -19.82 9.25
CA ALA A 50 27.94 -20.71 10.39
C ALA A 50 28.75 -22.00 10.17
N LYS A 51 28.76 -22.55 8.95
CA LYS A 51 29.55 -23.76 8.61
C LYS A 51 31.05 -23.53 8.66
N THR A 52 31.53 -22.29 8.47
CA THR A 52 32.95 -21.97 8.59
C THR A 52 33.40 -21.73 10.03
N GLY A 53 32.48 -21.83 11.01
CA GLY A 53 32.78 -21.58 12.42
C GLY A 53 32.98 -20.11 12.78
N ASN A 54 32.69 -19.18 11.86
CA ASN A 54 32.83 -17.75 12.14
C ASN A 54 31.61 -17.22 12.92
N GLU A 55 31.62 -17.44 14.24
CA GLU A 55 30.53 -17.07 15.14
C GLU A 55 30.27 -15.56 15.19
N ALA A 56 31.33 -14.74 15.16
CA ALA A 56 31.21 -13.29 15.20
C ALA A 56 30.44 -12.76 13.98
N ALA A 57 30.82 -13.19 12.77
CA ALA A 57 30.13 -12.82 11.54
C ALA A 57 28.70 -13.39 11.52
N THR A 58 28.50 -14.63 11.95
CA THR A 58 27.18 -15.26 12.04
C THR A 58 26.23 -14.46 12.93
N LYS A 59 26.71 -13.97 14.08
CA LYS A 59 25.92 -13.16 15.02
C LYS A 59 25.52 -11.80 14.42
N ILE A 60 26.41 -11.18 13.64
CA ILE A 60 26.11 -9.92 12.95
C ILE A 60 25.02 -10.13 11.89
N LEU A 61 25.18 -11.15 11.04
CA LEU A 61 24.21 -11.49 10.00
C LEU A 61 22.84 -11.88 10.58
N ALA A 62 22.82 -12.62 11.69
CA ALA A 62 21.57 -12.95 12.39
C ALA A 62 20.83 -11.71 12.90
N ARG A 63 21.55 -10.72 13.44
CA ARG A 63 20.95 -9.43 13.84
C ARG A 63 20.40 -8.66 12.64
N GLN A 64 21.10 -8.68 11.51
CA GLN A 64 20.61 -8.09 10.26
C GLN A 64 19.31 -8.76 9.80
N LEU A 65 19.21 -10.09 9.92
CA LEU A 65 18.00 -10.83 9.56
C LEU A 65 16.80 -10.42 10.42
N ILE A 66 16.99 -10.23 11.72
CA ILE A 66 15.91 -9.76 12.62
C ILE A 66 15.42 -8.37 12.20
N ARG A 67 16.34 -7.45 11.90
CA ARG A 67 15.97 -6.10 11.43
C ARG A 67 15.21 -6.14 10.11
N LEU A 68 15.66 -6.96 9.15
CA LEU A 68 15.02 -7.12 7.86
C LEU A 68 13.59 -7.69 8.01
N ARG A 69 13.40 -8.70 8.87
CA ARG A 69 12.07 -9.23 9.20
C ARG A 69 11.16 -8.19 9.82
N GLN A 70 11.68 -7.36 10.71
CA GLN A 70 10.91 -6.26 11.30
C GLN A 70 10.49 -5.24 10.23
N GLN A 71 11.38 -4.89 9.29
CA GLN A 71 11.05 -4.01 8.17
C GLN A 71 9.94 -4.60 7.30
N ILE A 72 10.03 -5.89 6.96
CA ILE A 72 8.97 -6.60 6.21
C ILE A 72 7.64 -6.55 6.97
N ALA A 73 7.64 -6.84 8.28
CA ALA A 73 6.44 -6.80 9.12
C ALA A 73 5.81 -5.41 9.16
N ASN A 74 6.62 -4.35 9.30
CA ASN A 74 6.15 -2.97 9.28
C ASN A 74 5.48 -2.62 7.94
N LEU A 75 6.11 -2.98 6.81
CA LEU A 75 5.54 -2.74 5.48
C LEU A 75 4.26 -3.56 5.24
N GLN A 76 4.19 -4.78 5.74
CA GLN A 76 2.97 -5.58 5.70
C GLN A 76 1.83 -4.94 6.51
N GLY A 77 2.14 -4.37 7.68
CA GLY A 77 1.21 -3.57 8.47
C GLY A 77 0.69 -2.34 7.70
N SER A 78 1.60 -1.55 7.12
CA SER A 78 1.26 -0.40 6.28
C SER A 78 0.40 -0.79 5.07
N ARG A 79 0.69 -1.92 4.44
CA ARG A 79 -0.12 -2.46 3.33
C ARG A 79 -1.53 -2.81 3.79
N ALA A 80 -1.69 -3.43 4.96
CA ALA A 80 -3.00 -3.77 5.50
C ALA A 80 -3.83 -2.50 5.74
N GLN A 81 -3.24 -1.49 6.40
CA GLN A 81 -3.87 -0.19 6.64
C GLN A 81 -4.31 0.49 5.33
N MET A 82 -3.46 0.50 4.30
CA MET A 82 -3.81 1.06 3.00
C MET A 82 -4.95 0.31 2.31
N ARG A 83 -4.97 -1.02 2.38
CA ARG A 83 -6.08 -1.82 1.83
C ARG A 83 -7.40 -1.53 2.55
N HIS A 84 -7.37 -1.35 3.87
CA HIS A 84 -8.55 -0.93 4.63
C HIS A 84 -9.05 0.45 4.20
N ALA A 85 -8.16 1.43 4.05
CA ALA A 85 -8.50 2.77 3.57
C ALA A 85 -9.06 2.77 2.13
N GLN A 86 -8.52 1.94 1.24
CA GLN A 86 -9.06 1.77 -0.11
C GLN A 86 -10.48 1.19 -0.10
N SER A 87 -10.73 0.20 0.76
CA SER A 87 -12.03 -0.44 0.88
C SER A 87 -13.08 0.54 1.38
N SER A 88 -12.78 1.32 2.43
CA SER A 88 -13.71 2.32 2.97
C SER A 88 -14.04 3.41 1.94
N VAL A 89 -13.05 3.91 1.20
CA VAL A 89 -13.25 4.87 0.11
C VAL A 89 -14.08 4.28 -1.03
N ALA A 90 -13.86 3.02 -1.39
CA ALA A 90 -14.63 2.35 -2.44
C ALA A 90 -16.11 2.16 -2.05
N VAL A 91 -16.38 1.81 -0.79
CA VAL A 91 -17.75 1.69 -0.26
C VAL A 91 -18.45 3.06 -0.26
N GLY A 92 -17.77 4.11 0.24
CA GLY A 92 -18.31 5.46 0.27
C GLY A 92 -18.66 5.99 -1.12
N LEU A 93 -17.76 5.79 -2.10
CA LEU A 93 -17.98 6.24 -3.48
C LEU A 93 -19.14 5.50 -4.16
N LYS A 94 -19.34 4.21 -3.86
CA LYS A 94 -20.47 3.43 -4.38
C LYS A 94 -21.80 3.92 -3.80
N GLY A 95 -21.85 4.23 -2.51
CA GLY A 95 -23.03 4.82 -1.87
C GLY A 95 -23.38 6.18 -2.45
N ALA A 96 -22.39 7.06 -2.58
CA ALA A 96 -22.56 8.39 -3.17
C ALA A 96 -23.04 8.34 -4.63
N ASN A 97 -22.48 7.45 -5.46
CA ASN A 97 -22.91 7.30 -6.84
C ASN A 97 -24.38 6.85 -6.95
N LYS A 98 -24.81 5.87 -6.14
CA LYS A 98 -26.21 5.42 -6.11
C LYS A 98 -27.15 6.55 -5.70
N ALA A 99 -26.80 7.33 -4.67
CA ALA A 99 -27.59 8.48 -4.25
C ALA A 99 -27.71 9.51 -5.36
N MET A 100 -26.61 9.85 -6.05
CA MET A 100 -26.63 10.76 -7.19
C MET A 100 -27.47 10.23 -8.37
N GLU A 101 -27.42 8.94 -8.68
CA GLU A 101 -28.25 8.32 -9.72
C GLU A 101 -29.74 8.44 -9.39
N THR A 102 -30.13 8.15 -8.15
CA THR A 102 -31.52 8.33 -7.71
C THR A 102 -31.96 9.78 -7.82
N MET A 103 -31.14 10.72 -7.34
CA MET A 103 -31.43 12.16 -7.40
C MET A 103 -31.56 12.66 -8.86
N ASN A 104 -30.70 12.17 -9.75
CA ASN A 104 -30.80 12.46 -11.18
C ASN A 104 -32.11 11.97 -11.79
N LYS A 105 -32.55 10.76 -11.39
CA LYS A 105 -33.81 10.17 -11.84
C LYS A 105 -35.03 10.95 -11.36
N TRP A 106 -35.03 11.41 -10.09
CA TRP A 106 -36.09 12.28 -9.54
C TRP A 106 -36.16 13.62 -10.26
N ARG A 107 -35.01 14.28 -10.47
CA ARG A 107 -34.91 15.56 -11.19
C ARG A 107 -35.48 15.50 -12.61
N LEU A 108 -35.25 14.40 -13.32
CA LEU A 108 -35.78 14.19 -14.67
C LEU A 108 -37.29 13.91 -14.69
N LYS A 109 -37.84 13.36 -13.60
CA LYS A 109 -39.28 13.07 -13.46
C LYS A 109 -40.11 14.27 -13.02
N SER A 110 -39.46 15.32 -12.50
CA SER A 110 -40.08 16.58 -12.06
C SER A 110 -40.06 17.69 -13.12
N LYS A 111 -39.65 17.38 -14.36
CA LYS A 111 -39.77 18.25 -15.54
C LYS A 111 -40.88 17.72 -16.44
#